data_AF-A0AAW5WFB8-F1
#
_entry.id   AF-A0AAW5WFB8-F1
#
_cell.length_a   1.000
_cell.length_b   1.000
_cell.length_c   1.000
_cell.angle_alpha   90.00
_cell.angle_beta   90.00
_cell.angle_gamma   90.00
#
_symmetry.space_group_name_H-M   'P 1'
#
loop_
_entity.id
_entity.type
_entity.pdbx_description
1 polymer ?
#
loop_
_entity_poly.entity_id
_entity_poly.type
_entity_poly.pdbx_seq_one_letter_code
_entity_poly.pdbx_strand_id
1 'polypeptide(L)'
;MTSPAQRHMMRVSASQAAQREQAPLRHATAYEQMLVKLADDRRTLKNIRSNERKAEKKRELLPFYAPWVAGVLADGRGAQDDIV
;
A
#
# COMPACT_ATOMS: atom_id res chain seq x y z
N MET A 1 -11.27 38.07 14.80
CA MET A 1 -10.64 37.19 15.82
C MET A 1 -11.48 35.94 15.95
N THR A 2 -10.89 34.74 15.85
CA THR A 2 -11.63 33.48 16.03
C THR A 2 -12.00 33.28 17.49
N SER A 3 -13.26 32.92 17.76
CA SER A 3 -13.73 32.72 19.13
C SER A 3 -13.05 31.51 19.78
N PRO A 4 -12.97 31.46 21.13
CA PRO A 4 -12.43 30.29 21.83
C PRO A 4 -13.09 28.98 21.42
N ALA A 5 -14.41 28.99 21.18
CA ALA A 5 -15.16 27.84 20.69
C ALA A 5 -14.74 27.41 19.27
N GLN A 6 -14.53 28.37 18.37
CA GLN A 6 -14.04 28.08 17.01
C GLN A 6 -12.64 27.47 17.01
N ARG A 7 -11.74 27.99 17.87
CA ARG A 7 -10.39 27.44 18.03
C ARG A 7 -10.42 26.02 18.60
N HIS A 8 -11.30 25.76 19.56
CA HIS A 8 -11.50 24.42 20.11
C HIS A 8 -12.02 23.45 19.04
N MET A 9 -13.02 23.86 18.26
CA MET A 9 -13.59 23.03 17.20
C MET A 9 -12.54 22.69 16.12
N MET A 10 -11.74 23.68 15.70
CA MET A 10 -10.64 23.48 14.75
C MET A 10 -9.56 22.53 15.29
N ARG A 11 -9.22 22.63 16.58
CA ARG A 11 -8.25 21.73 17.20
C ARG A 11 -8.76 20.29 17.26
N VAL A 12 -10.03 20.12 17.65
CA VAL A 12 -10.68 18.80 17.76
C VAL A 12 -10.88 18.17 16.38
N SER A 13 -11.27 18.95 15.36
CA SER A 13 -11.41 18.44 14.00
C SER A 13 -10.06 18.05 13.38
N ALA A 14 -9.00 18.82 13.63
CA ALA A 14 -7.64 18.48 13.22
C ALA A 14 -7.12 17.21 13.91
N SER A 15 -7.35 17.05 15.22
CA SER A 15 -6.94 15.82 15.92
C SER A 15 -7.72 14.59 15.46
N GLN A 16 -9.03 14.73 15.19
CA GLN A 16 -9.84 13.64 14.63
C GLN A 16 -9.43 13.28 13.20
N ALA A 17 -9.07 14.27 12.37
CA ALA A 17 -8.57 14.04 11.02
C ALA A 17 -7.20 13.35 11.02
N ALA A 18 -6.34 13.66 12.00
CA ALA A 18 -5.04 13.00 12.18
C ALA A 18 -5.16 11.58 12.77
N GLN A 19 -6.19 11.31 13.57
CA GLN A 19 -6.47 9.99 14.17
C GLN A 19 -7.27 9.05 13.26
N ARG A 20 -7.98 9.58 12.24
CA ARG A 20 -8.44 8.74 11.14
C ARG A 20 -7.18 8.19 10.50
N GLU A 21 -6.89 6.91 10.74
CA GLU A 21 -5.90 6.19 9.94
C GLU A 21 -6.18 6.54 8.49
N GLN A 22 -5.21 7.19 7.85
CA GLN A 22 -5.21 7.37 6.42
C GLN A 22 -4.95 5.99 5.83
N ALA A 23 -5.96 5.13 5.90
CA ALA A 23 -6.05 3.88 5.21
C ALA A 23 -6.92 4.18 3.98
N PRO A 24 -6.38 4.83 2.92
CA PRO A 24 -7.14 5.10 1.69
C PRO A 24 -7.70 3.82 1.07
N LEU A 25 -7.20 2.66 1.50
CA LEU A 25 -7.58 1.34 1.09
C LEU A 25 -8.53 0.62 2.07
N ARG A 26 -9.10 1.31 3.07
CA ARG A 26 -9.97 0.69 4.11
C ARG A 26 -11.16 -0.08 3.53
N HIS A 27 -11.64 0.31 2.35
CA HIS A 27 -12.72 -0.37 1.63
C HIS A 27 -12.25 -1.24 0.47
N ALA A 28 -10.95 -1.22 0.17
CA ALA A 28 -10.37 -2.04 -0.88
C ALA A 28 -10.28 -3.49 -0.41
N THR A 29 -10.61 -4.41 -1.30
CA THR A 29 -10.37 -5.84 -1.13
C THR A 29 -8.87 -6.12 -0.95
N ALA A 30 -8.53 -7.28 -0.37
CA ALA A 30 -7.12 -7.68 -0.22
C ALA A 30 -6.36 -7.71 -1.56
N TYR A 31 -7.06 -8.07 -2.65
CA TYR A 31 -6.50 -8.05 -4.01
C TYR A 31 -6.18 -6.62 -4.47
N GLU A 32 -7.13 -5.69 -4.33
CA GLU A 32 -6.93 -4.28 -4.71
C GLU A 32 -5.83 -3.61 -3.88
N GLN A 33 -5.72 -3.96 -2.60
CA GLN A 33 -4.60 -3.52 -1.76
C GLN A 33 -3.26 -4.03 -2.30
N MET A 34 -3.20 -5.28 -2.76
CA MET A 34 -2.00 -5.86 -3.34
C MET A 34 -1.64 -5.23 -4.69
N LEU A 35 -2.63 -4.89 -5.52
CA LEU A 35 -2.41 -4.15 -6.78
C LEU A 35 -1.83 -2.75 -6.54
N VAL A 36 -2.32 -2.03 -5.51
CA VAL A 36 -1.78 -0.71 -5.14
C VAL A 36 -0.32 -0.84 -4.68
N LYS A 37 -0.04 -1.82 -3.81
CA LYS A 37 1.34 -2.13 -3.39
C LYS A 37 2.24 -2.45 -4.58
N LEU A 38 1.78 -3.27 -5.52
CA LEU A 38 2.51 -3.62 -6.74
C LEU A 38 2.80 -2.38 -7.60
N ALA A 39 1.85 -1.47 -7.73
CA ALA A 39 2.02 -0.22 -8.47
C ALA A 39 3.05 0.72 -7.81
N ASP A 40 3.08 0.81 -6.48
CA ASP A 40 4.09 1.58 -5.73
C ASP A 40 5.50 0.96 -5.88
N ASP A 41 5.61 -0.36 -5.72
CA ASP A 41 6.87 -1.09 -5.84
C ASP A 41 7.43 -0.99 -7.27
N ARG A 42 6.57 -1.08 -8.30
CA ARG A 42 6.96 -0.87 -9.71
C ARG A 42 7.47 0.55 -9.96
N ARG A 43 6.85 1.57 -9.37
CA ARG A 43 7.31 2.97 -9.48
C ARG A 43 8.69 3.14 -8.85
N THR A 44 8.89 2.57 -7.66
CA THR A 44 10.19 2.55 -6.98
C THR A 44 11.26 1.91 -7.86
N LEU A 45 10.99 0.72 -8.40
CA LEU A 45 11.93 0.02 -9.28
C LEU A 45 12.23 0.79 -10.57
N LYS A 46 11.23 1.47 -11.17
CA LYS A 46 11.40 2.27 -12.38
C LYS A 46 12.40 3.42 -12.20
N ASN A 47 12.47 3.98 -10.99
CA ASN A 47 13.40 5.06 -10.67
C ASN A 47 14.86 4.58 -10.49
N ILE A 48 15.09 3.27 -10.37
CA ILE A 48 16.42 2.68 -10.25
C ILE A 48 16.98 2.36 -11.64
N ARG A 49 18.08 3.02 -12.00
CA ARG A 49 18.75 2.82 -13.30
C ARG A 49 19.63 1.58 -13.35
N SER A 50 20.41 1.30 -12.30
CA SER A 50 21.30 0.13 -12.25
C SER A 50 20.50 -1.17 -12.15
N ASN A 51 20.84 -2.14 -12.99
CA ASN A 51 20.21 -3.46 -12.98
C ASN A 51 20.54 -4.25 -11.70
N GLU A 52 21.77 -4.14 -11.20
CA GLU A 52 22.20 -4.79 -9.96
C GLU A 52 21.42 -4.24 -8.76
N ARG A 53 21.35 -2.92 -8.63
CA ARG A 53 20.56 -2.26 -7.57
C ARG A 53 19.07 -2.57 -7.66
N LYS A 54 18.56 -2.71 -8.88
CA LYS A 54 17.16 -3.13 -9.10
C LYS A 54 16.95 -4.58 -8.68
N ALA A 55 17.91 -5.47 -8.92
CA ALA A 55 17.85 -6.86 -8.47
C ALA A 55 17.93 -6.96 -6.94
N GLU A 56 18.81 -6.21 -6.29
CA GLU A 56 18.86 -6.08 -4.83
C GLU A 56 17.52 -5.60 -4.28
N LYS A 57 16.95 -4.52 -4.85
CA LYS A 57 15.66 -4.02 -4.39
C LYS A 57 14.54 -5.03 -4.58
N LYS A 58 14.54 -5.79 -5.68
CA LYS A 58 13.59 -6.90 -5.86
C LYS A 58 13.74 -7.96 -4.78
N ARG A 59 14.96 -8.35 -4.39
CA ARG A 59 15.18 -9.33 -3.31
C ARG A 59 14.60 -8.85 -1.98
N GLU A 60 14.67 -7.55 -1.69
CA GLU A 60 14.02 -6.98 -0.51
C GLU A 60 12.49 -7.02 -0.60
N LEU A 61 11.92 -6.79 -1.79
CA LEU A 61 10.47 -6.65 -1.97
C LEU A 61 9.73 -7.99 -2.12
N LEU A 62 10.33 -8.98 -2.79
CA LEU A 62 9.67 -10.25 -3.11
C LEU A 62 9.15 -11.04 -1.89
N PRO A 63 9.83 -11.07 -0.73
CA PRO A 63 9.30 -11.75 0.46
C PRO A 63 7.92 -11.26 0.91
N PHE A 64 7.57 -9.99 0.64
CA PHE A 64 6.24 -9.46 0.98
C PHE A 64 5.10 -10.05 0.14
N TYR A 65 5.41 -10.61 -1.03
CA TYR A 65 4.43 -11.25 -1.92
C TYR A 65 4.32 -12.75 -1.70
N ALA A 66 5.27 -13.36 -0.99
CA ALA A 66 5.31 -14.81 -0.80
C ALA A 66 4.03 -15.40 -0.18
N PRO A 67 3.38 -14.77 0.82
CA PRO A 67 2.11 -15.28 1.35
C PRO A 67 0.97 -15.26 0.33
N TRP A 68 0.92 -14.24 -0.54
CA TRP A 68 -0.08 -14.15 -1.62
C TRP A 68 0.11 -15.27 -2.63
N VAL A 69 1.35 -15.43 -3.13
CA VAL A 69 1.71 -16.47 -4.09
C VAL A 69 1.40 -17.86 -3.54
N ALA A 70 1.72 -18.11 -2.27
CA ALA A 70 1.42 -19.40 -1.62
C ALA A 70 -0.09 -19.67 -1.56
N GLY A 71 -0.91 -18.66 -1.26
CA GLY A 71 -2.37 -18.78 -1.25
C GLY A 71 -2.94 -19.07 -2.63
N VAL A 72 -2.50 -18.33 -3.66
CA VAL A 72 -2.94 -18.52 -5.05
C VAL A 72 -2.59 -19.93 -5.55
N LEU A 73 -1.36 -20.40 -5.27
CA LEU A 73 -0.93 -21.74 -5.66
C LEU A 73 -1.69 -22.85 -4.92
N ALA A 74 -2.04 -22.64 -3.65
CA ALA A 74 -2.81 -23.61 -2.87
C ALA A 74 -4.26 -23.73 -3.34
N ASP A 75 -4.90 -22.63 -3.74
CA ASP A 75 -6.28 -22.60 -4.21
C ASP A 75 -6.45 -23.13 -5.65
N GLY A 76 -5.35 -23.36 -6.38
CA GLY A 76 -5.34 -24.12 -7.64
C GLY A 76 -6.10 -23.48 -8.80
N ARG A 77 -6.53 -22.23 -8.68
CA ARG A 77 -7.22 -21.52 -9.77
C ARG A 77 -6.17 -20.95 -10.71
N GLY A 78 -5.92 -21.62 -11.84
CA GLY A 78 -5.07 -21.14 -12.94
C GLY A 78 -5.65 -19.92 -13.68
N ALA A 79 -6.37 -19.04 -12.98
CA ALA A 79 -6.82 -17.77 -13.51
C ALA A 79 -5.63 -16.81 -13.61
N GLN A 80 -5.72 -15.85 -14.54
CA GLN A 80 -4.71 -14.81 -14.65
C GLN A 80 -4.73 -13.92 -13.41
N ASP A 81 -3.57 -13.80 -12.76
CA ASP A 81 -3.32 -12.94 -11.61
C ASP A 81 -2.23 -11.93 -12.01
N ASP A 82 -2.45 -10.64 -11.77
CA ASP A 82 -1.48 -9.59 -12.12
C ASP A 82 -0.25 -9.57 -11.19
N ILE A 83 -0.27 -10.32 -10.09
CA ILE A 83 0.76 -10.39 -9.05
C ILE A 83 1.66 -11.63 -9.21
N VAL A 84 1.14 -12.75 -9.75
CA VAL A 84 1.84 -14.06 -9.83
C VAL A 84 2.17 -14.44 -11.28
#